data_AF-A0A3D5X2X5-F1
#
_entry.id   AF-A0A3D5X2X5-F1
#
_cell.length_a   1.000
_cell.length_b   1.000
_cell.length_c   1.000
_cell.angle_alpha   90.00
_cell.angle_beta   90.00
_cell.angle_gamma   90.00
#
_symmetry.space_group_name_H-M   'P 1'
#
loop_
_entity.id
_entity.type
_entity.pdbx_description
1 polymer ?
#
loop_
_entity_poly.entity_id
_entity_poly.type
_entity_poly.pdbx_seq_one_letter_code
_entity_poly.pdbx_strand_id
1 'polypeptide(L)'
;KSAEYKISDVTKKPSKRSPAPPFTTSTLQQEASRKLSFSVSQTMTVAQRLYEAGHITYMRTDSVTLSANAIQGAKNVITSEYGEKYHQVRAYKTKSKGAQEAHEAIRPTYLKKQKIAGNSSEQRLYDLIWKRT
;
A
#
# COMPACT_ATOMS: atom_id res chain seq x y z
N LYS A 1 28.14 30.42 35.10
CA LYS A 1 27.27 31.38 34.38
C LYS A 1 25.98 30.64 34.03
N SER A 2 24.85 31.04 34.62
CA SER A 2 23.52 30.53 34.25
C SER A 2 22.93 31.49 33.22
N ALA A 3 22.51 31.00 32.06
CA ALA A 3 21.91 31.81 31.01
C ALA A 3 20.41 31.49 30.93
N GLU A 4 19.57 32.52 31.00
CA GLU A 4 18.12 32.39 30.78
C GLU A 4 17.82 32.50 29.29
N TYR A 5 17.10 31.52 28.77
CA TYR A 5 16.59 31.52 27.40
C TYR A 5 15.08 31.74 27.42
N LYS A 6 14.60 32.52 26.45
CA LYS A 6 13.16 32.74 26.21
C LYS A 6 12.86 32.41 24.76
N ILE A 7 11.68 31.84 24.54
CA ILE A 7 11.19 31.55 23.19
C ILE A 7 10.86 32.89 22.52
N SER A 8 11.46 33.17 21.38
CA SER A 8 11.23 34.40 20.61
C SER A 8 9.97 34.35 19.76
N ASP A 9 9.58 33.17 19.25
CA ASP A 9 8.37 32.97 18.47
C ASP A 9 7.91 31.50 18.50
N VAL A 10 6.59 31.29 18.38
CA VAL A 10 5.99 29.97 18.14
C VAL A 10 5.00 30.06 16.99
N THR A 11 5.41 29.54 15.83
CA THR A 11 4.54 29.47 14.64
C THR A 11 3.90 28.08 14.49
N LYS A 12 2.57 28.03 14.35
CA LYS A 12 1.80 26.81 14.08
C LYS A 12 1.15 26.88 12.70
N LYS A 13 1.53 25.99 11.79
CA LYS A 13 0.95 25.88 10.44
C LYS A 13 0.25 24.53 10.25
N PRO A 14 -0.99 24.51 9.73
CA PRO A 14 -1.65 23.25 9.39
C PRO A 14 -0.91 22.58 8.23
N SER A 15 -0.69 21.27 8.32
CA SER A 15 -0.16 20.45 7.23
C SER A 15 -1.14 19.34 6.88
N LYS A 16 -1.15 18.95 5.59
CA LYS A 16 -1.96 17.83 5.09
C LYS A 16 -1.03 16.81 4.45
N ARG A 17 -1.29 15.53 4.71
CA ARG A 17 -0.57 14.42 4.09
C ARG A 17 -1.56 13.58 3.29
N SER A 18 -1.33 13.49 1.99
CA SER A 18 -2.07 12.57 1.12
C SER A 18 -1.55 11.14 1.30
N PRO A 19 -2.41 10.11 1.16
CA PRO A 19 -1.96 8.73 1.17
C PRO A 19 -1.06 8.45 -0.04
N ALA A 20 -0.12 7.51 0.15
CA ALA A 20 0.74 7.03 -0.92
C ALA A 20 -0.08 6.21 -1.94
N PRO A 21 0.37 6.13 -3.20
CA PRO A 21 -0.27 5.28 -4.20
C PRO A 21 -0.22 3.80 -3.82
N PRO A 22 -1.08 2.96 -4.43
CA PRO A 22 -0.95 1.50 -4.42
C PRO A 22 0.45 1.03 -4.84
N PHE A 23 0.80 -0.19 -4.46
CA PHE A 23 2.15 -0.69 -4.69
C PHE A 23 2.43 -1.00 -6.17
N THR A 24 3.58 -0.55 -6.61
CA THR A 24 4.36 -1.12 -7.72
C THR A 24 5.34 -2.16 -7.17
N THR A 25 6.05 -2.86 -8.05
CA THR A 25 7.14 -3.79 -7.67
C THR A 25 8.19 -3.09 -6.81
N SER A 26 8.67 -1.93 -7.26
CA SER A 26 9.76 -1.19 -6.60
C SER A 26 9.34 -0.64 -5.23
N THR A 27 8.14 -0.09 -5.13
CA THR A 27 7.63 0.48 -3.88
C THR A 27 7.27 -0.61 -2.86
N LEU A 28 6.81 -1.79 -3.31
CA LEU A 28 6.61 -2.95 -2.44
C LEU A 28 7.94 -3.42 -1.84
N GLN A 29 8.97 -3.58 -2.68
CA GLN A 29 10.31 -4.00 -2.23
C GLN A 29 10.91 -3.03 -1.20
N GLN A 30 10.80 -1.72 -1.46
CA GLN A 30 11.29 -0.68 -0.55
C GLN A 30 10.56 -0.72 0.80
N GLU A 31 9.22 -0.80 0.80
CA GLU A 31 8.46 -0.81 2.05
C GLU A 31 8.55 -2.15 2.79
N ALA A 32 8.68 -3.28 2.09
CA ALA A 32 8.93 -4.58 2.70
C ALA A 32 10.31 -4.62 3.37
N SER A 33 11.34 -4.06 2.73
CA SER A 33 12.65 -3.89 3.35
C SER A 33 12.57 -3.02 4.60
N ARG A 34 11.94 -1.84 4.50
CA ARG A 34 11.86 -0.88 5.61
C ARG A 34 11.01 -1.36 6.79
N LYS A 35 9.91 -2.05 6.54
CA LYS A 35 8.93 -2.41 7.58
C LYS A 35 9.01 -3.86 8.05
N LEU A 36 9.45 -4.76 7.17
CA LEU A 36 9.46 -6.19 7.45
C LEU A 36 10.87 -6.78 7.53
N SER A 37 11.89 -5.99 7.20
CA SER A 37 13.29 -6.42 7.08
C SER A 37 13.50 -7.51 6.03
N PHE A 38 12.65 -7.55 5.00
CA PHE A 38 12.79 -8.51 3.90
C PHE A 38 13.82 -8.02 2.88
N SER A 39 14.65 -8.93 2.39
CA SER A 39 15.45 -8.66 1.20
C SER A 39 14.54 -8.56 -0.04
N VAL A 40 15.07 -7.99 -1.13
CA VAL A 40 14.35 -7.96 -2.42
C VAL A 40 13.99 -9.38 -2.88
N SER A 41 14.93 -10.31 -2.79
CA SER A 41 14.72 -11.71 -3.19
C SER A 41 13.64 -12.40 -2.35
N GLN A 42 13.66 -12.20 -1.02
CA GLN A 42 12.65 -12.73 -0.12
C GLN A 42 11.27 -12.14 -0.43
N THR A 43 11.18 -10.82 -0.61
CA THR A 43 9.93 -10.13 -0.96
C THR A 43 9.31 -10.71 -2.22
N MET A 44 10.11 -10.90 -3.28
CA MET A 44 9.61 -11.44 -4.54
C MET A 44 9.23 -12.92 -4.43
N THR A 45 9.96 -13.73 -3.67
CA THR A 45 9.63 -15.14 -3.42
C THR A 45 8.28 -15.26 -2.69
N VAL A 46 8.06 -14.46 -1.65
CA VAL A 46 6.81 -14.48 -0.89
C VAL A 46 5.66 -13.93 -1.74
N ALA A 47 5.87 -12.84 -2.48
CA ALA A 47 4.85 -12.29 -3.37
C ALA A 47 4.44 -13.26 -4.48
N GLN A 48 5.40 -14.03 -5.04
CA GLN A 48 5.11 -15.09 -6.00
C GLN A 48 4.14 -16.13 -5.41
N ARG A 49 4.41 -16.63 -4.19
CA ARG A 49 3.53 -17.60 -3.51
C ARG A 49 2.14 -17.02 -3.24
N LEU A 50 2.06 -15.75 -2.83
CA LEU A 50 0.78 -15.07 -2.61
C LEU A 50 -0.01 -14.93 -3.92
N TYR A 51 0.66 -14.64 -5.03
CA TYR A 51 0.03 -14.58 -6.35
C TYR A 51 -0.48 -15.94 -6.81
N GLU A 52 0.35 -16.99 -6.71
CA GLU A 52 0.00 -18.37 -7.07
C GLU A 52 -1.15 -18.92 -6.21
N ALA A 53 -1.23 -18.52 -4.94
CA ALA A 53 -2.35 -18.84 -4.05
C ALA A 53 -3.61 -17.95 -4.29
N GLY A 54 -3.58 -17.06 -5.27
CA GLY A 54 -4.69 -16.17 -5.62
C GLY A 54 -4.99 -15.08 -4.59
N HIS A 55 -4.04 -14.74 -3.71
CA HIS A 55 -4.23 -13.74 -2.67
C HIS A 55 -4.00 -12.31 -3.14
N ILE A 56 -3.06 -12.10 -4.07
CA ILE A 56 -2.73 -10.78 -4.62
C ILE A 56 -2.73 -10.80 -6.16
N THR A 57 -2.78 -9.62 -6.77
CA THR A 57 -2.54 -9.42 -8.20
C THR A 57 -1.07 -9.64 -8.57
N TYR A 58 -0.77 -9.67 -9.87
CA TYR A 58 0.59 -9.91 -10.36
C TYR A 58 1.59 -8.89 -9.80
N MET A 59 2.64 -9.39 -9.13
CA MET A 59 3.58 -8.61 -8.34
C MET A 59 4.70 -7.94 -9.15
N ARG A 60 4.81 -8.22 -10.46
CA ARG A 60 5.77 -7.56 -11.36
C ARG A 60 5.02 -6.55 -12.24
N THR A 61 4.78 -5.38 -11.65
CA THR A 61 4.04 -4.27 -12.23
C THR A 61 4.75 -2.94 -11.90
N ASP A 62 4.72 -2.00 -12.83
CA ASP A 62 5.06 -0.60 -12.64
C ASP A 62 3.81 0.28 -12.45
N SER A 63 2.62 -0.34 -12.53
CA SER A 63 1.35 0.36 -12.46
C SER A 63 0.91 0.65 -11.02
N VAL A 64 0.36 1.83 -10.83
CA VAL A 64 -0.32 2.24 -9.57
C VAL A 64 -1.85 2.26 -9.72
N THR A 65 -2.34 1.82 -10.88
CA THR A 65 -3.76 1.90 -11.23
C THR A 65 -4.53 0.79 -10.53
N LEU A 66 -5.70 1.12 -9.99
CA LEU A 66 -6.68 0.16 -9.49
C LEU A 66 -7.86 0.08 -10.46
N SER A 67 -8.38 -1.12 -10.66
CA SER A 67 -9.61 -1.39 -11.40
C SER A 67 -10.81 -0.78 -10.67
N ALA A 68 -11.89 -0.50 -11.42
CA ALA A 68 -13.13 0.01 -10.84
C ALA A 68 -13.68 -0.92 -9.74
N ASN A 69 -13.57 -2.24 -9.95
CA ASN A 69 -13.99 -3.24 -8.97
C ASN A 69 -13.16 -3.17 -7.67
N ALA A 70 -11.84 -2.97 -7.79
CA ALA A 70 -10.97 -2.81 -6.63
C ALA A 70 -11.28 -1.53 -5.85
N ILE A 71 -11.50 -0.41 -6.55
CA ILE A 71 -11.89 0.88 -5.93
C ILE A 71 -13.21 0.74 -5.18
N GLN A 72 -14.20 0.08 -5.78
CA GLN A 72 -15.50 -0.16 -5.12
C GLN A 72 -15.36 -1.10 -3.93
N GLY A 73 -14.53 -2.14 -4.03
CA GLY A 73 -14.20 -3.02 -2.93
C GLY A 73 -13.56 -2.28 -1.75
N ALA A 74 -12.62 -1.37 -2.05
CA ALA A 74 -11.94 -0.55 -1.04
C ALA A 74 -12.92 0.39 -0.35
N LYS A 75 -13.79 1.06 -1.13
CA LYS A 75 -14.88 1.88 -0.60
C LYS A 75 -15.73 1.11 0.39
N ASN A 76 -16.19 -0.08 0.02
CA ASN A 76 -17.07 -0.89 0.88
C ASN A 76 -16.40 -1.26 2.20
N VAL A 77 -15.12 -1.69 2.15
CA VAL A 77 -14.36 -2.05 3.35
C VAL A 77 -14.08 -0.82 4.23
N ILE A 78 -13.66 0.29 3.64
CA ILE A 78 -13.32 1.50 4.41
C ILE A 78 -14.55 2.07 5.10
N THR A 79 -15.68 2.14 4.38
CA THR A 79 -16.93 2.66 4.92
C THR A 79 -17.50 1.75 6.01
N SER A 80 -17.37 0.41 5.89
CA SER A 80 -17.83 -0.52 6.92
C SER A 80 -16.96 -0.54 8.18
N GLU A 81 -15.63 -0.48 8.02
CA GLU A 81 -14.68 -0.64 9.13
C GLU A 81 -14.35 0.69 9.84
N TYR A 82 -14.26 1.78 9.08
CA TYR A 82 -13.81 3.08 9.60
C TYR A 82 -14.91 4.16 9.53
N GLY A 83 -15.90 4.00 8.66
CA GLY A 83 -16.99 4.96 8.45
C GLY A 83 -16.75 5.93 7.29
N GLU A 84 -17.83 6.53 6.78
CA GLU A 84 -17.82 7.35 5.57
C GLU A 84 -16.82 8.52 5.61
N LYS A 85 -16.59 9.10 6.80
CA LYS A 85 -15.64 10.22 6.98
C LYS A 85 -14.19 9.90 6.62
N TYR A 86 -13.82 8.62 6.57
CA TYR A 86 -12.47 8.17 6.19
C TYR A 86 -12.38 7.67 4.75
N HIS A 87 -13.51 7.61 4.03
CA HIS A 87 -13.54 7.21 2.65
C HIS A 87 -13.36 8.43 1.73
N GLN A 88 -12.39 8.34 0.81
CA GLN A 88 -12.23 9.26 -0.30
C GLN A 88 -11.66 8.50 -1.49
N VAL A 89 -12.42 8.45 -2.59
CA VAL A 89 -11.96 7.82 -3.83
C VAL A 89 -10.76 8.59 -4.38
N ARG A 90 -9.67 7.87 -4.66
CA ARG A 90 -8.47 8.42 -5.29
C ARG A 90 -8.07 7.52 -6.45
N ALA A 91 -7.97 8.10 -7.64
CA ALA A 91 -7.47 7.42 -8.82
C ALA A 91 -6.03 7.85 -9.07
N TYR A 92 -5.10 6.91 -8.90
CA TYR A 92 -3.70 7.10 -9.31
C TYR A 92 -3.55 6.58 -10.74
N LYS A 93 -2.85 7.35 -11.58
CA LYS A 93 -2.58 7.00 -12.97
C LYS A 93 -1.09 6.84 -13.19
N THR A 94 -0.71 5.74 -13.80
CA THR A 94 0.64 5.51 -14.33
C THR A 94 0.90 6.48 -15.48
N LYS A 95 2.11 7.05 -15.57
CA LYS A 95 2.46 8.05 -16.59
C LYS A 95 3.32 7.50 -17.75
N SER A 96 3.87 6.29 -17.63
CA SER A 96 4.65 5.66 -18.71
C SER A 96 3.74 5.29 -19.89
N LYS A 97 4.34 4.87 -21.02
CA LYS A 97 3.65 4.32 -22.21
C LYS A 97 4.29 3.01 -22.69
N GLY A 98 4.37 1.98 -21.85
CA GLY A 98 4.93 0.66 -22.16
C GLY A 98 3.91 -0.48 -22.13
N ALA A 99 4.15 -1.57 -22.86
CA ALA A 99 3.25 -2.72 -22.96
C ALA A 99 2.96 -3.45 -21.62
N GLN A 100 3.73 -3.17 -20.55
CA GLN A 100 3.51 -3.69 -19.20
C GLN A 100 2.39 -2.95 -18.43
N GLU A 101 1.85 -1.87 -18.99
CA GLU A 101 0.76 -1.07 -18.40
C GLU A 101 -0.63 -1.72 -18.41
N ALA A 102 -0.78 -2.87 -19.06
CA ALA A 102 -2.02 -3.64 -18.99
C ALA A 102 -2.25 -4.26 -17.59
N HIS A 103 -1.29 -4.15 -16.69
CA HIS A 103 -1.37 -4.69 -15.33
C HIS A 103 -1.87 -3.66 -14.32
N GLU A 104 -2.60 -4.17 -13.34
CA GLU A 104 -3.04 -3.42 -12.17
C GLU A 104 -1.89 -3.25 -11.17
N ALA A 105 -2.06 -2.36 -10.20
CA ALA A 105 -1.19 -2.29 -9.03
C ALA A 105 -1.18 -3.61 -8.24
N ILE A 106 -0.17 -3.80 -7.41
CA ILE A 106 -0.10 -4.91 -6.45
C ILE A 106 -1.09 -4.64 -5.32
N ARG A 107 -2.15 -5.44 -5.29
CA ARG A 107 -3.25 -5.34 -4.31
C ARG A 107 -3.79 -6.73 -3.98
N PRO A 108 -4.57 -6.88 -2.90
CA PRO A 108 -5.29 -8.12 -2.66
C PRO A 108 -6.33 -8.39 -3.76
N THR A 109 -6.51 -9.65 -4.12
CA THR A 109 -7.56 -10.08 -5.06
C THR A 109 -8.95 -9.70 -4.54
N TYR A 110 -9.17 -9.90 -3.24
CA TYR A 110 -10.43 -9.59 -2.54
C TYR A 110 -10.16 -8.78 -1.26
N LEU A 111 -10.51 -7.49 -1.25
CA LEU A 111 -10.28 -6.62 -0.09
C LEU A 111 -11.08 -6.99 1.17
N LYS A 112 -12.20 -7.70 1.01
CA LYS A 112 -12.95 -8.23 2.17
C LYS A 112 -12.14 -9.25 2.99
N LYS A 113 -11.13 -9.88 2.39
CA LYS A 113 -10.27 -10.85 3.07
C LYS A 113 -9.13 -10.09 3.75
N GLN A 114 -9.27 -9.73 5.02
CA GLN A 114 -8.23 -8.96 5.73
C GLN A 114 -7.03 -9.81 6.14
N LYS A 115 -7.23 -11.13 6.29
CA LYS A 115 -6.22 -12.08 6.73
C LYS A 115 -6.20 -13.31 5.83
N ILE A 116 -5.04 -13.91 5.70
CA ILE A 116 -4.82 -15.16 4.96
C ILE A 116 -4.20 -16.21 5.87
N ALA A 117 -4.42 -17.48 5.53
CA ALA A 117 -3.59 -18.56 6.07
C ALA A 117 -2.22 -18.54 5.37
N GLY A 118 -1.22 -19.18 5.97
CA GLY A 118 0.15 -19.22 5.44
C GLY A 118 1.18 -19.01 6.54
N ASN A 119 2.45 -19.01 6.17
CA ASN A 119 3.53 -18.73 7.12
C ASN A 119 3.57 -17.24 7.51
N SER A 120 4.34 -16.91 8.55
CA SER A 120 4.46 -15.54 9.07
C SER A 120 4.90 -14.53 7.98
N SER A 121 5.76 -14.93 7.04
CA SER A 121 6.22 -14.02 5.98
C SER A 121 5.12 -13.69 4.98
N GLU A 122 4.33 -14.68 4.58
CA GLU A 122 3.16 -14.52 3.70
C GLU A 122 2.11 -13.61 4.36
N GLN A 123 1.75 -13.88 5.61
CA GLN A 123 0.78 -13.07 6.34
C GLN A 123 1.23 -11.62 6.47
N ARG A 124 2.50 -11.38 6.79
CA ARG A 124 3.07 -10.03 6.97
C ARG A 124 3.15 -9.26 5.66
N LEU A 125 3.56 -9.89 4.56
CA LEU A 125 3.62 -9.23 3.26
C LEU A 125 2.21 -8.92 2.74
N TYR A 126 1.27 -9.86 2.93
CA TYR A 126 -0.13 -9.65 2.58
C TYR A 126 -0.75 -8.49 3.34
N ASP A 127 -0.57 -8.43 4.67
CA ASP A 127 -1.07 -7.34 5.51
C ASP A 127 -0.50 -5.98 5.08
N LEU A 128 0.78 -5.93 4.69
CA LEU A 128 1.40 -4.73 4.15
C LEU A 128 0.73 -4.27 2.84
N ILE A 129 0.46 -5.21 1.93
CA ILE A 129 -0.21 -4.94 0.65
C ILE A 129 -1.67 -4.50 0.88
N TRP A 130 -2.39 -5.20 1.75
CA TRP A 130 -3.79 -4.91 2.09
C TRP A 130 -3.94 -3.51 2.69
N LYS A 131 -3.09 -3.12 3.65
CA LYS A 131 -3.12 -1.78 4.26
C LYS A 131 -2.71 -0.64 3.34
N ARG A 132 -1.98 -0.94 2.25
CA ARG A 132 -1.60 0.07 1.25
C ARG A 132 -2.73 0.37 0.27
N THR A 133 -3.58 -0.63 0.01
CA THR A 133 -4.66 -0.57 -0.97
C THR A 133 -5.86 0.17 -0.41
#